data_AF-A0A6A3PA19-F1
#
_entry.id   AF-A0A6A3PA19-F1
#
_cell.length_a   1.000
_cell.length_b   1.000
_cell.length_c   1.000
_cell.angle_alpha   90.00
_cell.angle_beta   90.00
_cell.angle_gamma   90.00
#
_symmetry.space_group_name_H-M   'P 1'
#
loop_
_entity.id
_entity.type
_entity.pdbx_description
1 polymer ?
#
loop_
_entity_poly.entity_id
_entity_poly.type
_entity_poly.pdbx_seq_one_letter_code
_entity_poly.pdbx_strand_id
1 'polypeptide(L)'
;MLRRALVATCGPRMCRLAAVQTREKFTVPTAGGAVRRRRLKPKLPKDKFTALSTEFLDRVQSAMEPLHPPVNEEFQLERDGSAELVIRSNDKEFVIKVLSPKQQIEFSSPVSGLRTYQWNAMTKRWEDETDSHDIEGLLTRDLMRFCAGIPLF
;
A
#
# COMPACT_ATOMS: atom_id res chain seq x y z
N MET A 1 32.84 46.64 43.06
CA MET A 1 32.33 45.52 43.89
C MET A 1 31.32 46.06 44.87
N LEU A 2 30.15 45.41 44.99
CA LEU A 2 29.07 45.70 45.97
C LEU A 2 28.39 47.08 45.80
N ARG A 3 27.10 47.34 46.09
CA ARG A 3 25.88 46.61 46.48
C ARG A 3 24.80 47.70 46.57
N ARG A 4 23.51 47.32 46.41
CA ARG A 4 22.33 47.93 47.10
C ARG A 4 21.97 49.37 46.70
N ALA A 5 20.74 49.88 46.82
CA ALA A 5 19.44 49.38 47.23
C ALA A 5 18.35 50.38 46.77
N LEU A 6 17.09 49.93 46.84
CA LEU A 6 15.83 50.65 46.66
C LEU A 6 15.79 52.10 47.18
N VAL A 7 15.01 52.96 46.49
CA VAL A 7 13.99 53.84 47.12
C VAL A 7 12.82 54.03 46.14
N ALA A 8 11.60 53.91 46.67
CA ALA A 8 10.32 54.11 46.00
C ALA A 8 9.82 55.56 46.16
N THR A 9 9.02 56.08 45.22
CA THR A 9 8.11 57.21 45.47
C THR A 9 6.85 57.19 44.58
N CYS A 10 5.72 57.46 45.24
CA CYS A 10 4.36 57.87 44.83
C CYS A 10 4.10 58.31 43.37
N GLY A 11 2.91 58.19 42.79
CA GLY A 11 1.56 58.13 43.39
C GLY A 11 0.46 57.96 42.31
N PRO A 12 -0.81 58.31 42.61
CA PRO A 12 -1.98 57.54 42.20
C PRO A 12 -2.68 58.09 40.95
N ARG A 13 -3.49 57.25 40.28
CA ARG A 13 -4.83 57.64 39.79
C ARG A 13 -5.61 56.48 39.17
N MET A 14 -6.80 56.29 39.73
CA MET A 14 -8.07 56.06 39.04
C MET A 14 -8.43 54.64 38.55
N CYS A 15 -9.36 54.07 39.32
CA CYS A 15 -10.69 53.62 38.89
C CYS A 15 -10.83 52.48 37.88
N ARG A 16 -11.40 51.40 38.45
CA ARG A 16 -12.47 50.53 37.92
C ARG A 16 -12.12 49.65 36.73
N LEU A 17 -12.20 48.34 36.92
CA LEU A 17 -13.44 47.57 36.72
C LEU A 17 -13.19 46.12 37.15
N ALA A 18 -14.11 45.58 37.94
CA ALA A 18 -14.16 44.17 38.28
C ALA A 18 -14.56 43.38 37.02
N ALA A 19 -13.76 42.38 36.66
CA ALA A 19 -14.18 41.32 35.76
C ALA A 19 -14.22 40.01 36.57
N VAL A 20 -15.42 39.64 36.99
CA VAL A 20 -15.74 38.32 37.54
C VAL A 20 -15.50 37.31 36.42
N GLN A 21 -14.48 36.47 36.55
CA GLN A 21 -14.25 35.35 35.65
C GLN A 21 -15.25 34.24 35.98
N THR A 22 -16.33 34.15 35.21
CA THR A 22 -17.18 32.96 35.16
C THR A 22 -16.42 31.85 34.45
N ARG A 23 -15.96 30.88 35.24
CA ARG A 23 -15.36 29.62 34.79
C ARG A 23 -16.42 28.79 34.08
N GLU A 24 -16.51 28.92 32.76
CA GLU A 24 -17.33 28.02 31.94
C GLU A 24 -16.69 26.62 31.95
N LYS A 25 -17.47 25.63 32.40
CA LYS A 25 -17.11 24.21 32.30
C LYS A 25 -17.16 23.82 30.83
N PHE A 26 -15.99 23.67 30.23
CA PHE A 26 -15.84 23.09 28.90
C PHE A 26 -16.23 21.60 28.96
N THR A 27 -17.50 21.30 28.68
CA THR A 27 -17.96 19.93 28.45
C THR A 27 -17.41 19.47 27.10
N VAL A 28 -16.41 18.59 27.15
CA VAL A 28 -15.94 17.81 26.00
C VAL A 28 -17.09 16.93 25.53
N PRO A 29 -17.56 17.03 24.28
CA PRO A 29 -18.51 16.05 23.77
C PRO A 29 -17.79 14.71 23.67
N THR A 30 -18.27 13.73 24.46
CA THR A 30 -17.92 12.32 24.29
C THR A 30 -18.22 11.95 22.84
N ALA A 31 -17.17 11.78 22.04
CA ALA A 31 -17.26 11.20 20.71
C ALA A 31 -17.77 9.77 20.89
N GLY A 32 -19.10 9.59 20.83
CA GLY A 32 -19.71 8.29 20.62
C GLY A 32 -19.00 7.65 19.45
N GLY A 33 -18.45 6.46 19.67
CA GLY A 33 -17.67 5.72 18.70
C GLY A 33 -18.47 5.54 17.42
N ALA A 34 -18.24 6.44 16.46
CA ALA A 34 -18.64 6.22 15.10
C ALA A 34 -17.79 5.05 14.63
N VAL A 35 -18.36 3.84 14.72
CA VAL A 35 -17.92 2.71 13.93
C VAL A 35 -17.91 3.24 12.51
N ARG A 36 -16.72 3.62 12.01
CA ARG A 36 -16.50 3.92 10.60
C ARG A 36 -17.01 2.69 9.88
N ARG A 37 -18.24 2.76 9.36
CA ARG A 37 -18.76 1.76 8.44
C ARG A 37 -17.74 1.73 7.33
N ARG A 38 -16.88 0.70 7.29
CA ARG A 38 -15.94 0.50 6.19
C ARG A 38 -16.80 0.47 4.95
N ARG A 39 -16.78 1.57 4.18
CA ARG A 39 -17.53 1.67 2.93
C ARG A 39 -16.96 0.57 2.05
N LEU A 40 -17.74 -0.48 1.82
CA LEU A 40 -17.31 -1.59 0.98
C LEU A 40 -16.96 -0.99 -0.38
N LYS A 41 -15.70 -1.17 -0.81
CA LYS A 41 -15.29 -0.78 -2.16
C LYS A 41 -16.24 -1.49 -3.14
N PRO A 42 -16.84 -0.77 -4.10
CA PRO A 42 -17.69 -1.40 -5.11
C PRO A 42 -16.93 -2.54 -5.78
N LYS A 43 -17.51 -3.73 -5.79
CA LYS A 43 -16.94 -4.89 -6.47
C LYS A 43 -17.01 -4.68 -7.98
N LEU A 44 -15.98 -5.15 -8.69
CA LEU A 44 -15.95 -5.12 -10.15
C LEU A 44 -17.01 -6.10 -10.71
N PRO A 45 -17.57 -5.86 -11.90
CA PRO A 45 -18.28 -6.90 -12.63
C PRO A 45 -17.38 -8.13 -12.83
N LYS A 46 -17.94 -9.35 -12.71
CA LYS A 46 -17.18 -10.60 -12.80
C LYS A 46 -16.39 -10.72 -14.10
N ASP A 47 -17.03 -10.40 -15.23
CA ASP A 47 -16.41 -10.50 -16.55
C ASP A 47 -15.27 -9.48 -16.70
N LYS A 48 -15.45 -8.29 -16.13
CA LYS A 48 -14.41 -7.26 -16.11
C LYS A 48 -13.20 -7.70 -15.29
N PHE A 49 -13.41 -8.28 -14.11
CA PHE A 49 -12.33 -8.80 -13.30
C PHE A 49 -11.58 -9.92 -14.03
N THR A 50 -12.31 -10.85 -14.64
CA THR A 50 -11.75 -11.98 -15.40
C THR A 50 -10.91 -11.51 -16.58
N ALA A 51 -11.40 -10.51 -17.32
CA ALA A 51 -10.66 -9.90 -18.42
C ALA A 51 -9.36 -9.24 -17.94
N LEU A 52 -9.44 -8.40 -16.89
CA LEU A 52 -8.27 -7.69 -16.34
C LEU A 52 -7.23 -8.65 -15.75
N SER A 53 -7.66 -9.72 -15.07
CA SER A 53 -6.73 -10.71 -14.52
C SER A 53 -6.07 -11.53 -15.62
N THR A 54 -6.80 -11.88 -16.68
CA THR A 54 -6.25 -12.62 -17.83
C THR A 54 -5.24 -11.76 -18.58
N GLU A 55 -5.60 -10.51 -18.89
CA GLU A 55 -4.71 -9.54 -19.54
C GLU A 55 -3.42 -9.33 -18.72
N PHE A 56 -3.53 -9.27 -17.40
CA PHE A 56 -2.37 -9.18 -16.53
C PHE A 56 -1.46 -10.40 -16.63
N LEU A 57 -2.01 -11.62 -16.60
CA LEU A 57 -1.22 -12.83 -16.77
C LEU A 57 -0.56 -12.89 -18.17
N ASP A 58 -1.27 -12.48 -19.23
CA ASP A 58 -0.73 -12.39 -20.59
C ASP A 58 0.46 -11.42 -20.65
N ARG A 59 0.33 -10.27 -19.98
CA ARG A 59 1.39 -9.26 -19.88
C ARG A 59 2.59 -9.79 -19.12
N VAL A 60 2.39 -10.45 -17.98
CA VAL A 60 3.47 -11.10 -17.23
C VAL A 60 4.19 -12.10 -18.13
N GLN A 61 3.48 -12.99 -18.84
CA GLN A 61 4.13 -13.96 -19.72
C GLN A 61 4.99 -13.30 -20.80
N SER A 62 4.45 -12.27 -21.45
CA SER A 62 5.17 -11.53 -22.49
C SER A 62 6.40 -10.82 -21.92
N ALA A 63 6.25 -10.20 -20.74
CA ALA A 63 7.34 -9.50 -20.07
C ALA A 63 8.49 -10.44 -19.65
N MET A 64 8.22 -11.72 -19.42
CA MET A 64 9.23 -12.72 -19.04
C MET A 64 10.03 -13.28 -20.22
N GLU A 65 9.65 -13.01 -21.47
CA GLU A 65 10.33 -13.52 -22.68
C GLU A 65 11.87 -13.37 -22.63
N PRO A 66 12.45 -12.22 -22.21
CA PRO A 66 13.91 -12.05 -22.19
C PRO A 66 14.63 -12.87 -21.11
N LEU A 67 13.90 -13.41 -20.14
CA LEU A 67 14.48 -14.21 -19.06
C LEU A 67 14.63 -15.68 -19.44
N HIS A 68 13.99 -16.13 -20.52
CA HIS A 68 14.09 -17.51 -20.98
C HIS A 68 15.52 -17.91 -21.37
N PRO A 69 15.80 -19.23 -21.46
CA PRO A 69 17.05 -19.73 -22.01
C PRO A 69 17.38 -19.09 -23.38
N PRO A 70 18.66 -18.77 -23.65
CA PRO A 70 19.86 -19.16 -22.90
C PRO A 70 20.25 -18.20 -21.77
N VAL A 71 19.49 -17.13 -21.50
CA VAL A 71 19.88 -16.12 -20.49
C VAL A 71 19.87 -16.71 -19.08
N ASN A 72 18.86 -17.53 -18.78
CA ASN A 72 18.74 -18.29 -17.54
C ASN A 72 18.36 -19.73 -17.90
N GLU A 73 19.30 -20.67 -17.80
CA GLU A 73 19.10 -22.06 -18.26
C GLU A 73 17.97 -22.79 -17.52
N GLU A 74 17.81 -22.51 -16.22
CA GLU A 74 16.79 -23.13 -15.36
C GLU A 74 15.46 -22.37 -15.34
N PHE A 75 15.32 -21.30 -16.13
CA PHE A 75 14.11 -20.49 -16.12
C PHE A 75 12.94 -21.22 -16.78
N GLN A 76 11.86 -21.39 -16.01
CA GLN A 76 10.63 -22.04 -16.46
C GLN A 76 9.44 -21.16 -16.12
N LEU A 77 8.48 -21.15 -17.05
CA LEU A 77 7.25 -20.40 -16.92
C LEU A 77 6.09 -21.34 -17.27
N GLU A 78 5.26 -21.65 -16.29
CA GLU A 78 4.08 -22.50 -16.43
C GLU A 78 2.83 -21.70 -16.18
N ARG A 79 1.80 -21.89 -17.00
CA ARG A 79 0.51 -21.24 -16.84
C ARG A 79 -0.59 -22.29 -16.82
N ASP A 80 -1.39 -22.25 -15.76
CA ASP A 80 -2.60 -23.05 -15.63
C ASP A 80 -3.82 -22.19 -15.99
N GLY A 81 -4.13 -22.18 -17.29
CA GLY A 81 -5.27 -21.46 -17.85
C GLY A 81 -5.30 -19.98 -17.49
N SER A 82 -6.39 -19.55 -16.86
CA SER A 82 -6.60 -18.15 -16.43
C SER A 82 -6.43 -17.95 -14.92
N ALA A 83 -6.06 -18.99 -14.18
CA ALA A 83 -6.13 -18.99 -12.71
C ALA A 83 -4.76 -18.85 -12.05
N GLU A 84 -3.70 -19.38 -12.66
CA GLU A 84 -2.41 -19.47 -12.00
C GLU A 84 -1.25 -19.38 -13.00
N LEU A 85 -0.17 -18.74 -12.58
CA LEU A 85 1.09 -18.64 -13.30
C LEU A 85 2.23 -18.90 -12.31
N VAL A 86 3.08 -19.87 -12.66
CA VAL A 86 4.21 -20.31 -11.85
C VAL A 86 5.50 -19.97 -12.59
N ILE A 87 6.41 -19.29 -11.91
CA ILE A 87 7.73 -18.92 -12.43
C ILE A 87 8.76 -19.66 -11.59
N ARG A 88 9.63 -20.46 -12.23
CA ARG A 88 10.73 -21.14 -11.55
C ARG A 88 12.07 -20.65 -12.09
N SER A 89 13.00 -20.40 -11.19
CA SER A 89 14.39 -20.05 -11.52
C SER A 89 15.30 -20.34 -10.33
N ASN A 90 16.45 -20.99 -10.54
CA ASN A 90 17.48 -21.26 -9.53
C ASN A 90 16.92 -21.88 -8.23
N ASP A 91 16.14 -22.96 -8.34
CA ASP A 91 15.43 -23.63 -7.23
C ASP A 91 14.54 -22.70 -6.39
N LYS A 92 14.02 -21.64 -7.01
CA LYS A 92 13.02 -20.74 -6.44
C LYS A 92 11.77 -20.75 -7.27
N GLU A 93 10.64 -20.72 -6.58
CA GLU A 93 9.32 -20.71 -7.18
C GLU A 93 8.58 -19.44 -6.77
N PHE A 94 8.01 -18.77 -7.76
CA PHE A 94 7.11 -17.64 -7.62
C PHE A 94 5.75 -18.07 -8.15
N VAL A 95 4.68 -17.71 -7.44
CA VAL A 95 3.33 -18.09 -7.82
C VAL A 95 2.45 -16.86 -7.88
N ILE A 96 1.77 -16.66 -9.01
CA ILE A 96 0.74 -15.63 -9.20
C ILE A 96 -0.59 -16.35 -9.37
N LYS A 97 -1.51 -16.13 -8.44
CA LYS A 97 -2.81 -16.81 -8.39
C LYS A 97 -3.97 -15.82 -8.42
N VAL A 98 -4.95 -16.08 -9.28
CA VAL A 98 -6.16 -15.26 -9.41
C VAL A 98 -7.24 -15.76 -8.45
N LEU A 99 -7.54 -14.97 -7.42
CA LEU A 99 -8.57 -15.27 -6.42
C LEU A 99 -9.90 -14.65 -6.82
N SER A 100 -10.59 -15.29 -7.78
CA SER A 100 -11.87 -14.81 -8.34
C SER A 100 -12.95 -14.43 -7.30
N PRO A 101 -13.20 -15.21 -6.22
CA PRO A 101 -14.22 -14.84 -5.22
C PRO A 101 -13.90 -13.56 -4.45
N LYS A 102 -12.61 -13.28 -4.25
CA LYS A 102 -12.11 -12.08 -3.54
C LYS A 102 -11.83 -10.91 -4.48
N GLN A 103 -11.81 -11.15 -5.80
CA GLN A 103 -11.37 -10.19 -6.82
C GLN A 103 -9.97 -9.66 -6.54
N GLN A 104 -9.06 -10.58 -6.23
CA GLN A 104 -7.68 -10.28 -5.86
C GLN A 104 -6.71 -11.13 -6.70
N ILE A 105 -5.50 -10.63 -6.84
CA ILE A 105 -4.34 -11.41 -7.29
C ILE A 105 -3.46 -11.67 -6.08
N GLU A 106 -3.10 -12.91 -5.87
CA GLU A 106 -2.16 -13.33 -4.83
C GLU A 106 -0.80 -13.58 -5.48
N PHE A 107 0.24 -13.01 -4.88
CA PHE A 107 1.62 -13.21 -5.32
C PHE A 107 2.41 -13.81 -4.17
N SER A 108 2.93 -15.01 -4.38
CA SER A 108 3.84 -15.69 -3.47
C SER A 108 5.26 -15.53 -3.99
N SER A 109 6.11 -14.88 -3.19
CA SER A 109 7.53 -14.69 -3.48
C SER A 109 8.38 -15.29 -2.36
N PRO A 110 9.49 -15.98 -2.68
CA PRO A 110 10.46 -16.46 -1.69
C PRO A 110 11.18 -15.31 -0.96
N VAL A 111 11.05 -14.06 -1.42
CA VAL A 111 11.70 -12.90 -0.78
C VAL A 111 10.71 -12.02 -0.04
N SER A 112 9.57 -11.70 -0.65
CA SER A 112 8.57 -10.78 -0.08
C SER A 112 7.48 -11.48 0.72
N GLY A 113 7.46 -12.82 0.68
CA GLY A 113 6.35 -13.61 1.18
C GLY A 113 5.10 -13.47 0.32
N LEU A 114 3.94 -13.70 0.95
CA LEU A 114 2.63 -13.64 0.32
C LEU A 114 2.09 -12.20 0.31
N ARG A 115 1.63 -11.74 -0.85
CA ARG A 115 1.01 -10.43 -1.05
C ARG A 115 -0.29 -10.54 -1.83
N THR A 116 -1.19 -9.58 -1.60
CA THR A 116 -2.51 -9.56 -2.25
C THR A 116 -2.79 -8.21 -2.87
N TYR A 117 -3.15 -8.22 -4.14
CA TYR A 117 -3.33 -7.04 -4.96
C TYR A 117 -4.78 -6.89 -5.40
N GLN A 118 -5.24 -5.65 -5.49
CA GLN A 118 -6.54 -5.29 -6.04
C GLN A 118 -6.39 -4.33 -7.20
N TRP A 119 -7.31 -4.44 -8.15
CA TRP A 119 -7.35 -3.53 -9.28
C TRP A 119 -7.74 -2.12 -8.82
N ASN A 120 -6.84 -1.17 -9.03
CA ASN A 120 -7.12 0.25 -8.86
C ASN A 120 -7.60 0.83 -10.20
N ALA A 121 -8.88 1.21 -10.25
CA ALA A 121 -9.49 1.77 -11.46
C ALA A 121 -8.97 3.16 -11.85
N MET A 122 -8.37 3.91 -10.93
CA MET A 122 -7.80 5.24 -11.20
C MET A 122 -6.42 5.13 -11.85
N THR A 123 -5.55 4.30 -11.29
CA THR A 123 -4.17 4.12 -11.76
C THR A 123 -4.06 3.05 -12.84
N LYS A 124 -5.10 2.23 -13.02
CA LYS A 124 -5.14 1.07 -13.93
C LYS A 124 -4.03 0.05 -13.62
N ARG A 125 -3.80 -0.17 -12.32
CA ARG A 125 -2.72 -1.02 -11.79
C ARG A 125 -3.23 -1.99 -10.74
N TRP A 126 -2.47 -3.06 -10.52
CA TRP A 126 -2.73 -4.02 -9.45
C TRP A 126 -1.89 -3.60 -8.24
N GLU A 127 -2.55 -3.04 -7.23
CA GLU A 127 -1.89 -2.41 -6.09
C GLU A 127 -2.13 -3.20 -4.80
N ASP A 128 -1.08 -3.29 -3.97
CA ASP A 128 -1.16 -3.90 -2.63
C ASP A 128 -2.04 -3.04 -1.72
N GLU A 129 -2.87 -3.68 -0.90
CA GLU A 129 -3.78 -2.95 -0.01
C GLU A 129 -3.09 -2.20 1.13
N THR A 130 -1.85 -2.56 1.46
CA THR A 130 -1.15 -2.09 2.66
C THR A 130 -0.37 -0.82 2.39
N ASP A 131 0.39 -0.79 1.30
CA ASP A 131 1.34 0.28 0.98
C ASP A 131 1.24 0.75 -0.48
N SER A 132 0.25 0.26 -1.24
CA SER A 132 -0.13 0.76 -2.57
C SER A 132 0.96 0.64 -3.65
N HIS A 133 1.95 -0.23 -3.46
CA HIS A 133 2.90 -0.53 -4.53
C HIS A 133 2.27 -1.44 -5.58
N ASP A 134 2.78 -1.36 -6.81
CA ASP A 134 2.32 -2.18 -7.93
C ASP A 134 3.03 -3.55 -7.98
N ILE A 135 2.27 -4.59 -8.35
CA ILE A 135 2.76 -5.98 -8.42
C ILE A 135 3.93 -6.17 -9.41
N GLU A 136 3.93 -5.49 -10.56
CA GLU A 136 4.95 -5.65 -11.61
C GLU A 136 6.31 -5.16 -11.09
N GLY A 137 6.30 -4.06 -10.32
CA GLY A 137 7.48 -3.53 -9.65
C GLY A 137 8.02 -4.49 -8.59
N LEU A 138 7.15 -5.09 -7.77
CA LEU A 138 7.59 -6.05 -6.76
C LEU A 138 8.15 -7.33 -7.40
N LEU A 139 7.46 -7.84 -8.42
CA LEU A 139 7.86 -9.02 -9.18
C LEU A 139 9.23 -8.83 -9.82
N THR A 140 9.45 -7.69 -10.49
CA THR A 140 10.75 -7.34 -11.10
C THR A 140 11.87 -7.31 -10.06
N ARG A 141 11.64 -6.60 -8.95
CA ARG A 141 12.61 -6.47 -7.85
C ARG A 141 12.96 -7.82 -7.23
N ASP A 142 12.01 -8.74 -7.13
CA ASP A 142 12.25 -10.04 -6.53
C ASP A 142 12.90 -11.02 -7.53
N LEU A 143 12.49 -11.03 -8.80
CA LEU A 143 13.07 -11.88 -9.85
C LEU A 143 14.54 -11.55 -10.13
N MET A 144 14.91 -10.26 -10.15
CA MET A 144 16.29 -9.85 -10.43
C MET A 144 17.31 -10.33 -9.38
N ARG A 145 16.85 -10.90 -8.25
CA ARG A 145 17.73 -11.55 -7.26
C ARG A 145 18.12 -12.98 -7.63
N PHE A 146 17.38 -13.60 -8.56
CA PHE A 146 17.56 -15.00 -8.94
C PHE A 146 17.64 -15.19 -10.46
N CYS A 147 17.60 -14.14 -11.27
CA CYS A 147 17.73 -14.24 -12.72
C CYS A 147 18.66 -13.14 -13.22
N ALA A 148 19.39 -13.42 -14.29
CA ALA A 148 20.02 -12.40 -15.11
C ALA A 148 18.96 -11.75 -16.02
N GLY A 149 19.03 -10.42 -16.15
CA GLY A 149 18.08 -9.63 -16.90
C GLY A 149 16.92 -9.09 -16.06
N ILE A 150 15.98 -8.41 -16.72
CA ILE A 150 14.76 -7.85 -16.13
C ILE A 150 13.56 -8.16 -17.03
N PRO A 151 12.36 -8.38 -16.47
CA PRO A 151 11.14 -8.41 -17.25
C PRO A 151 10.86 -7.07 -17.96
N LEU A 152 10.16 -7.11 -19.09
CA LEU A 152 9.80 -5.93 -19.89
C LEU A 152 8.30 -5.59 -19.74
N PHE A 153 7.95 -4.93 -18.64
CA PHE A 153 6.61 -4.41 -18.37
C PHE A 153 6.36 -3.04 -19.02
#